data_AF-A0A5E4QF81-F1
#
_entry.id   AF-A0A5E4QF81-F1
#
_cell.length_a   1.000
_cell.length_b   1.000
_cell.length_c   1.000
_cell.angle_alpha   90.00
_cell.angle_beta   90.00
_cell.angle_gamma   90.00
#
_symmetry.space_group_name_H-M   'P 1'
#
loop_
_entity.id
_entity.type
_entity.pdbx_description
1 polymer ?
#
loop_
_entity_poly.entity_id
_entity_poly.type
_entity_poly.pdbx_seq_one_letter_code
_entity_poly.pdbx_strand_id
1 'polypeptide(L)'
;MYAECSLTEIFQIPESMASGGAGSGAPSVEVCRRRTIIVKKRSGHYGFTFQSYGKHYERGQDLNIVTYVDHVDFGGTAAAAGLKKGDVIIALNGYDIEGADHETIVEAILASDAYIHVVVTSDNCVISVDLYHNYVYVNQRSNSAVEAALKFKRRERQILDSIWRNHSNPALSRPFRYYF
;
A
#
# COMPACT_ATOMS: atom_id res chain seq x y z
N MET A 1 -13.89 -21.89 12.13
CA MET A 1 -12.56 -21.85 11.48
C MET A 1 -12.61 -20.66 10.56
N TYR A 2 -12.03 -19.59 11.05
CA TYR A 2 -12.24 -18.22 10.59
C TYR A 2 -11.68 -18.07 9.19
N ALA A 3 -12.39 -17.32 8.33
CA ALA A 3 -11.67 -16.57 7.31
C ALA A 3 -10.73 -15.66 8.11
N GLU A 4 -9.46 -16.07 8.27
CA GLU A 4 -8.42 -15.18 8.75
C GLU A 4 -8.16 -14.16 7.63
N CYS A 5 -9.15 -13.28 7.42
CA CYS A 5 -8.95 -12.01 6.76
C CYS A 5 -8.15 -11.21 7.77
N SER A 6 -6.82 -11.29 7.65
CA SER A 6 -5.95 -10.34 8.31
C SER A 6 -6.46 -8.96 7.94
N LEU A 7 -6.96 -8.21 8.93
CA LEU A 7 -7.11 -6.76 8.89
C LEU A 7 -5.71 -6.17 8.69
N THR A 8 -5.12 -6.37 7.53
CA THR A 8 -3.97 -5.61 7.10
C THR A 8 -4.52 -4.24 6.77
N GLU A 9 -4.23 -3.31 7.68
CA GLU A 9 -4.40 -1.87 7.59
C GLU A 9 -4.72 -1.38 6.17
N ILE A 10 -5.74 -0.53 6.05
CA ILE A 10 -6.01 0.21 4.83
C ILE A 10 -4.71 0.93 4.43
N PHE A 11 -3.97 0.36 3.47
CA PHE A 11 -2.74 0.95 2.99
C PHE A 11 -3.07 2.09 2.04
N GLN A 12 -2.60 3.29 2.38
CA GLN A 12 -2.76 4.48 1.57
C GLN A 12 -1.77 4.46 0.39
N ILE A 13 -2.25 4.16 -0.82
CA ILE A 13 -1.43 4.18 -2.04
C ILE A 13 -1.59 5.53 -2.75
N PRO A 14 -0.51 6.32 -2.94
CA PRO A 14 -0.56 7.55 -3.72
C PRO A 14 -0.73 7.27 -5.22
N GLU A 15 -1.55 8.09 -5.89
CA GLU A 15 -1.96 7.90 -7.29
C GLU A 15 -0.77 7.88 -8.28
N SER A 16 0.31 8.62 -7.99
CA SER A 16 1.54 8.65 -8.79
C SER A 16 2.22 7.29 -8.97
N MET A 17 1.88 6.30 -8.13
CA MET A 17 2.43 4.95 -8.18
C MET A 17 1.46 3.94 -8.82
N ALA A 18 0.20 4.33 -9.03
CA ALA A 18 -0.85 3.47 -9.59
C ALA A 18 -0.97 3.56 -11.12
N SER A 19 -0.27 4.49 -11.78
CA SER A 19 -0.30 4.66 -13.23
C SER A 19 1.09 4.51 -13.85
N GLY A 20 1.33 3.37 -14.50
CA GLY A 20 2.33 3.27 -15.55
C GLY A 20 1.76 3.91 -16.82
N GLY A 21 2.17 5.13 -17.15
CA GLY A 21 1.69 5.80 -18.37
C GLY A 21 2.45 7.06 -18.73
N ALA A 22 3.51 6.90 -19.51
CA ALA A 22 4.17 7.98 -20.23
C ALA A 22 3.28 8.51 -21.37
N GLY A 23 3.38 9.81 -21.66
CA GLY A 23 3.14 10.35 -23.00
C GLY A 23 1.73 10.86 -23.30
N SER A 24 1.68 12.11 -23.77
CA SER A 24 0.54 12.75 -24.40
C SER A 24 0.01 11.93 -25.59
N GLY A 25 -1.14 11.29 -25.42
CA GLY A 25 -1.95 10.66 -26.46
C GLY A 25 -3.26 10.26 -25.81
N ALA A 26 -4.39 10.57 -26.44
CA ALA A 26 -5.73 10.39 -25.88
C ALA A 26 -5.88 9.02 -25.18
N PRO A 27 -6.55 8.92 -24.00
CA PRO A 27 -6.71 7.66 -23.32
C PRO A 27 -7.61 6.77 -24.18
N SER A 28 -7.00 5.83 -24.91
CA SER A 28 -7.66 4.57 -25.18
C SER A 28 -7.91 3.97 -23.81
N VAL A 29 -9.12 4.16 -23.29
CA VAL A 29 -9.63 3.46 -22.11
C VAL A 29 -9.33 1.99 -22.37
N GLU A 30 -8.30 1.45 -21.72
CA GLU A 30 -8.17 0.01 -21.60
C GLU A 30 -9.48 -0.42 -20.99
N VAL A 31 -10.35 -1.04 -21.79
CA VAL A 31 -11.64 -1.50 -21.33
C VAL A 31 -11.32 -2.67 -20.43
N CYS A 32 -11.12 -2.37 -19.15
CA CYS A 32 -10.96 -3.38 -18.15
C CYS A 32 -12.23 -4.24 -18.20
N ARG A 33 -12.07 -5.49 -18.64
CA ARG A 33 -13.21 -6.33 -18.95
C ARG A 33 -13.83 -6.80 -17.64
N ARG A 34 -14.96 -6.18 -17.29
CA ARG A 34 -15.83 -6.60 -16.19
C ARG A 34 -16.29 -8.03 -16.43
N ARG A 35 -16.13 -8.91 -15.44
CA ARG A 35 -16.50 -10.33 -15.47
C ARG A 35 -17.44 -10.62 -14.31
N THR A 36 -18.51 -11.36 -14.57
CA THR A 36 -19.38 -11.92 -13.52
C THR A 36 -18.98 -13.37 -13.29
N ILE A 37 -18.65 -13.69 -12.05
CA ILE A 37 -18.13 -14.99 -11.61
C ILE A 37 -19.08 -15.53 -10.53
N ILE A 38 -19.54 -16.76 -10.69
CA ILE A 38 -20.39 -17.43 -9.71
C ILE A 38 -19.55 -18.51 -9.06
N VAL A 39 -19.27 -18.36 -7.76
CA VAL A 39 -18.47 -19.33 -7.00
C VAL A 39 -19.39 -20.17 -6.14
N LYS A 40 -19.27 -21.49 -6.26
CA LYS A 40 -19.99 -22.45 -5.40
C LYS A 40 -19.22 -22.69 -4.10
N LYS A 41 -19.91 -22.65 -2.98
CA LYS A 41 -19.34 -22.99 -1.67
C LYS A 41 -19.06 -24.49 -1.60
N ARG A 42 -17.85 -24.87 -1.19
CA ARG A 42 -17.46 -26.27 -0.96
C ARG A 42 -16.75 -26.35 0.39
N SER A 43 -17.16 -27.32 1.21
CA SER A 43 -16.56 -27.52 2.54
C SER A 43 -16.50 -26.25 3.41
N GLY A 44 -17.52 -25.39 3.30
CA GLY A 44 -17.66 -24.17 4.09
C GLY A 44 -16.93 -22.93 3.57
N HIS A 45 -16.19 -23.01 2.46
CA HIS A 45 -15.44 -21.89 1.88
C HIS A 45 -15.62 -21.79 0.36
N TYR A 46 -15.22 -20.65 -0.21
CA TYR A 46 -15.27 -20.37 -1.65
C TYR A 46 -13.91 -20.56 -2.36
N GLY A 47 -12.83 -20.79 -1.60
CA GLY A 47 -11.50 -21.08 -2.13
C GLY A 47 -10.73 -19.85 -2.63
N PHE A 48 -10.95 -18.68 -2.01
CA PHE A 48 -10.19 -17.46 -2.27
C PHE A 48 -10.11 -16.59 -1.01
N THR A 49 -9.14 -15.68 -0.97
CA THR A 49 -9.01 -14.61 0.02
C THR A 49 -8.99 -13.25 -0.68
N PHE A 50 -9.30 -12.19 0.04
CA PHE A 50 -9.28 -10.82 -0.49
C PHE A 50 -8.66 -9.85 0.51
N GLN A 51 -8.18 -8.73 0.01
CA GLN A 51 -7.66 -7.62 0.80
C GLN A 51 -8.27 -6.31 0.29
N SER A 52 -8.36 -5.32 1.18
CA SER A 52 -8.88 -3.98 0.89
C SER A 52 -7.79 -2.94 1.16
N TYR A 53 -7.58 -2.00 0.25
CA TYR A 53 -6.63 -0.90 0.43
C TYR A 53 -7.25 0.45 0.07
N GLY A 54 -6.69 1.51 0.63
CA GLY A 54 -7.17 2.87 0.44
C GLY A 54 -6.41 3.57 -0.68
N LYS A 55 -7.14 4.04 -1.69
CA LYS A 55 -6.59 4.89 -2.74
C LYS A 55 -7.04 6.33 -2.51
N HIS A 56 -6.07 7.24 -2.39
CA HIS A 56 -6.35 8.67 -2.36
C HIS A 56 -6.27 9.25 -3.77
N TYR A 57 -7.31 9.97 -4.19
CA TYR A 57 -7.28 10.75 -5.42
C TYR A 57 -6.85 12.17 -5.11
N GLU A 58 -5.91 12.72 -5.88
CA GLU A 58 -5.40 14.09 -5.66
C GLU A 58 -6.47 15.18 -5.84
N ARG A 59 -7.63 14.83 -6.43
CA ARG A 59 -8.74 15.74 -6.73
C ARG A 59 -9.93 15.70 -5.76
N GLY A 60 -9.92 14.84 -4.75
CA GLY A 60 -11.00 14.73 -3.77
C GLY A 60 -10.48 14.34 -2.39
N GLN A 61 -11.14 14.82 -1.33
CA GLN A 61 -10.80 14.43 0.05
C GLN A 61 -11.23 12.99 0.39
N ASP A 62 -11.82 12.28 -0.57
CA ASP A 62 -12.45 10.99 -0.35
C ASP A 62 -11.45 9.84 -0.51
N LEU A 63 -11.30 9.06 0.54
CA LEU A 63 -10.61 7.78 0.54
C LEU A 63 -11.45 6.77 -0.25
N ASN A 64 -10.96 6.30 -1.39
CA ASN A 64 -11.64 5.22 -2.11
C ASN A 64 -11.06 3.86 -1.70
N ILE A 65 -11.88 3.02 -1.08
CA ILE A 65 -11.49 1.67 -0.67
C ILE A 65 -11.64 0.74 -1.88
N VAL A 66 -10.52 0.13 -2.29
CA VAL A 66 -10.47 -0.85 -3.38
C VAL A 66 -10.23 -2.23 -2.78
N THR A 67 -11.06 -3.20 -3.15
CA THR A 67 -10.95 -4.59 -2.70
C THR A 67 -10.53 -5.51 -3.84
N TYR A 68 -9.49 -6.31 -3.62
CA TYR A 68 -8.94 -7.22 -4.64
C TYR A 68 -8.74 -8.63 -4.10
N VAL A 69 -8.71 -9.60 -5.00
CA VAL A 69 -8.45 -11.01 -4.70
C VAL A 69 -6.95 -11.20 -4.46
N ASP A 70 -6.59 -11.55 -3.23
CA ASP A 70 -5.19 -11.74 -2.81
C ASP A 70 -4.69 -13.16 -3.12
N HIS A 71 -5.49 -14.17 -2.79
CA HIS A 71 -5.19 -15.57 -3.06
C HIS A 71 -6.38 -16.30 -3.66
N VAL A 72 -6.10 -17.28 -4.52
CA VAL A 72 -7.08 -18.24 -5.03
C VAL A 72 -6.48 -19.63 -4.89
N ASP A 73 -7.20 -20.53 -4.23
CA ASP A 73 -6.75 -21.89 -3.98
C ASP A 73 -6.57 -22.64 -5.31
N PHE A 74 -5.42 -23.27 -5.48
CA PHE A 74 -5.15 -24.06 -6.68
C PHE A 74 -6.12 -25.25 -6.78
N GLY A 75 -6.88 -25.32 -7.89
CA GLY A 75 -7.92 -26.33 -8.06
C GLY A 75 -9.17 -26.15 -7.18
N GLY A 76 -9.27 -25.00 -6.48
CA GLY A 76 -10.43 -24.63 -5.67
C GLY A 76 -11.66 -24.25 -6.51
N THR A 77 -12.80 -24.04 -5.84
CA THR A 77 -14.05 -23.67 -6.52
C THR A 77 -13.99 -22.29 -7.16
N ALA A 78 -13.31 -21.31 -6.54
CA ALA A 78 -13.05 -20.01 -7.14
C ALA A 78 -12.17 -20.08 -8.40
N ALA A 79 -11.10 -20.88 -8.37
CA ALA A 79 -10.25 -21.10 -9.55
C ALA A 79 -11.04 -21.73 -10.70
N ALA A 80 -11.87 -22.74 -10.41
CA ALA A 80 -12.73 -23.38 -11.40
C ALA A 80 -13.80 -22.43 -11.97
N ALA A 81 -14.28 -21.48 -11.17
CA ALA A 81 -15.19 -20.43 -11.61
C ALA A 81 -14.52 -19.34 -12.46
N GLY A 82 -13.18 -19.33 -12.52
CA GLY A 82 -12.39 -18.38 -13.31
C GLY A 82 -11.97 -17.11 -12.56
N LEU A 83 -12.07 -17.10 -11.22
CA LEU A 83 -11.52 -16.05 -10.36
C LEU A 83 -9.99 -16.15 -10.37
N LYS A 84 -9.30 -15.01 -10.44
CA LYS A 84 -7.84 -14.94 -10.47
C LYS A 84 -7.33 -14.02 -9.37
N LYS A 85 -6.12 -14.30 -8.89
CA LYS A 85 -5.36 -13.37 -8.06
C LYS A 85 -5.22 -12.04 -8.81
N GLY A 86 -5.50 -10.95 -8.10
CA GLY A 86 -5.47 -9.60 -8.62
C GLY A 86 -6.75 -9.07 -9.22
N ASP A 87 -7.77 -9.91 -9.36
CA ASP A 87 -9.09 -9.44 -9.76
C ASP A 87 -9.63 -8.44 -8.71
N VAL A 88 -10.07 -7.26 -9.15
CA VAL A 88 -10.70 -6.26 -8.29
C VAL A 88 -12.18 -6.58 -8.17
N ILE A 89 -12.70 -6.66 -6.95
CA ILE A 89 -14.11 -6.92 -6.69
C ILE A 89 -14.86 -5.59 -6.75
N ILE A 90 -15.84 -5.50 -7.65
CA ILE A 90 -16.71 -4.34 -7.82
C ILE A 90 -18.05 -4.57 -7.12
N ALA A 91 -18.61 -5.79 -7.20
CA ALA A 91 -19.93 -6.06 -6.64
C ALA A 91 -20.03 -7.50 -6.10
N LEU A 92 -20.85 -7.68 -5.07
CA LEU A 92 -21.19 -8.97 -4.48
C LEU A 92 -22.71 -9.15 -4.44
N ASN A 93 -23.21 -10.26 -4.96
CA ASN A 93 -24.63 -10.61 -5.01
C ASN A 93 -25.54 -9.53 -5.62
N GLY A 94 -24.99 -8.71 -6.53
CA GLY A 94 -25.71 -7.60 -7.16
C GLY A 94 -25.64 -6.27 -6.39
N TYR A 95 -24.99 -6.24 -5.23
CA TYR A 95 -24.71 -5.03 -4.48
C TYR A 95 -23.32 -4.50 -4.84
N ASP A 96 -23.27 -3.22 -5.20
CA ASP A 96 -22.00 -2.51 -5.39
C ASP A 96 -21.27 -2.43 -4.05
N ILE A 97 -19.96 -2.66 -4.07
CA ILE A 97 -19.11 -2.58 -2.88
C ILE A 97 -18.06 -1.46 -2.99
N GLU A 98 -18.16 -0.59 -3.99
CA GLU A 98 -17.32 0.60 -4.08
C GLU A 98 -17.49 1.47 -2.82
N GLY A 99 -16.39 1.73 -2.12
CA GLY A 99 -16.40 2.47 -0.85
C GLY A 99 -17.00 1.73 0.35
N ALA A 100 -17.32 0.43 0.22
CA ALA A 100 -17.75 -0.37 1.36
C ALA A 100 -16.58 -0.72 2.29
N ASP A 101 -16.85 -0.70 3.59
CA ASP A 101 -15.88 -1.13 4.59
C ASP A 101 -15.58 -2.63 4.47
N HIS A 102 -14.37 -3.01 4.87
CA HIS A 102 -13.92 -4.40 4.84
C HIS A 102 -14.89 -5.34 5.59
N GLU A 103 -15.39 -4.90 6.75
CA GLU A 103 -16.34 -5.65 7.57
C GLU A 103 -17.65 -5.94 6.81
N THR A 104 -18.22 -4.96 6.13
CA THR A 104 -19.44 -5.12 5.34
C THR A 104 -19.25 -6.14 4.20
N ILE A 105 -18.09 -6.13 3.55
CA ILE A 105 -17.75 -7.09 2.49
C ILE A 105 -17.64 -8.51 3.07
N VAL A 106 -16.99 -8.65 4.22
CA VAL A 106 -16.89 -9.94 4.94
C VAL A 106 -18.29 -10.47 5.28
N GLU A 107 -19.15 -9.63 5.85
CA GLU A 107 -20.52 -9.99 6.19
C GLU A 107 -21.33 -10.43 4.96
N ALA A 108 -21.21 -9.72 3.84
CA ALA A 108 -21.88 -10.08 2.59
C ALA A 108 -21.45 -11.47 2.06
N ILE A 109 -20.16 -11.79 2.16
CA ILE A 109 -19.63 -13.10 1.75
C ILE A 109 -20.10 -14.20 2.71
N LEU A 110 -20.13 -13.92 4.02
CA LEU A 110 -20.56 -14.88 5.05
C LEU A 110 -22.06 -15.16 5.00
N ALA A 111 -22.88 -14.14 4.71
CA ALA A 111 -24.32 -14.27 4.52
C ALA A 111 -24.69 -15.08 3.27
N SER A 112 -23.76 -15.25 2.34
CA SER A 112 -23.94 -16.07 1.14
C SER A 112 -23.89 -17.56 1.50
N ASP A 113 -24.91 -18.29 1.07
CA ASP A 113 -25.07 -19.71 1.37
C ASP A 113 -24.37 -20.62 0.34
N ALA A 114 -25.09 -21.19 -0.63
CA ALA A 114 -24.51 -22.16 -1.56
C ALA A 114 -23.66 -21.53 -2.68
N TYR A 115 -23.97 -20.30 -3.08
CA TYR A 115 -23.32 -19.59 -4.19
C TYR A 115 -23.11 -18.12 -3.82
N ILE A 116 -22.02 -17.55 -4.33
CA ILE A 116 -21.77 -16.11 -4.30
C ILE A 116 -21.57 -15.60 -5.72
N HIS A 117 -22.24 -14.50 -6.05
CA HIS A 117 -22.08 -13.82 -7.33
C HIS A 117 -21.10 -12.68 -7.16
N VAL A 118 -19.92 -12.78 -7.76
CA VAL A 118 -18.85 -11.80 -7.66
C VAL A 118 -18.70 -11.13 -9.02
N VAL A 119 -18.71 -9.81 -9.03
CA VAL A 119 -18.44 -9.03 -10.23
C VAL A 119 -17.06 -8.42 -10.08
N VAL A 120 -16.16 -8.77 -10.98
CA VAL A 120 -14.75 -8.38 -10.91
C VAL A 120 -14.28 -7.64 -12.15
N THR A 121 -13.18 -6.89 -12.01
CA THR A 121 -12.44 -6.29 -13.11
C THR A 121 -10.99 -6.73 -13.08
N SER A 122 -10.42 -6.92 -14.27
CA SER A 122 -9.04 -7.39 -14.45
C SER A 122 -8.08 -6.19 -14.48
N ASP A 123 -8.12 -5.35 -13.46
CA ASP A 123 -7.13 -4.30 -13.28
C ASP A 123 -5.97 -4.95 -12.54
N ASN A 124 -4.77 -4.90 -13.09
CA ASN A 124 -3.58 -5.58 -12.56
C ASN A 124 -3.08 -4.92 -11.25
N CYS A 125 -3.97 -4.66 -10.29
CA CYS A 125 -3.75 -3.91 -9.06
C CYS A 125 -2.69 -4.52 -8.17
N VAL A 126 -2.43 -5.82 -8.32
CA VAL A 126 -1.34 -6.53 -7.64
C VAL A 126 0.00 -5.84 -7.92
N ILE A 127 0.23 -5.37 -9.14
CA ILE A 127 1.47 -4.66 -9.48
C ILE A 127 1.57 -3.37 -8.68
N SER A 128 0.49 -2.60 -8.58
CA SER A 128 0.47 -1.34 -7.83
C SER A 128 0.67 -1.56 -6.33
N VAL A 129 0.06 -2.61 -5.76
CA VAL A 129 0.22 -2.97 -4.34
C VAL A 129 1.65 -3.46 -4.05
N ASP A 130 2.19 -4.36 -4.87
CA ASP A 130 3.55 -4.89 -4.72
C ASP A 130 4.61 -3.78 -4.85
N LEU A 131 4.44 -2.87 -5.81
CA LEU A 131 5.30 -1.71 -5.98
C LEU A 131 5.28 -0.80 -4.75
N TYR A 132 4.10 -0.59 -4.15
CA TYR A 132 3.97 0.23 -2.95
C TYR A 132 4.68 -0.40 -1.74
N HIS A 133 4.50 -1.70 -1.50
CA HIS A 133 5.23 -2.41 -0.44
C HIS A 133 6.75 -2.27 -0.60
N ASN A 134 7.25 -2.46 -1.82
CA ASN A 134 8.67 -2.28 -2.12
C ASN A 134 9.13 -0.82 -1.89
N TYR A 135 8.32 0.16 -2.29
CA TYR A 135 8.61 1.57 -2.04
C TYR A 135 8.71 1.89 -0.55
N VAL A 136 7.72 1.49 0.25
CA VAL A 136 7.73 1.73 1.71
C VAL A 136 8.97 1.13 2.35
N TYR A 137 9.29 -0.12 1.99
CA TYR A 137 10.50 -0.79 2.49
C TYR A 137 11.78 -0.01 2.16
N VAL A 138 11.95 0.38 0.90
CA VAL A 138 13.15 1.12 0.45
C VAL A 138 13.20 2.50 1.12
N ASN A 139 12.08 3.21 1.20
CA ASN A 139 12.01 4.54 1.78
C ASN A 139 12.30 4.52 3.29
N GLN A 140 11.76 3.55 4.04
CA GLN A 140 12.07 3.36 5.46
C GLN A 140 13.56 3.12 5.69
N ARG A 141 14.18 2.30 4.85
CA ARG A 141 15.62 2.00 4.94
C ARG A 141 16.47 3.23 4.61
N SER A 142 16.07 3.99 3.59
CA SER A 142 16.71 5.26 3.22
C SER A 142 16.64 6.28 4.36
N ASN A 143 15.43 6.55 4.88
CA ASN A 143 15.21 7.52 5.94
C ASN A 143 15.93 7.15 7.25
N SER A 144 15.91 5.86 7.60
CA SER A 144 16.64 5.36 8.78
C SER A 144 18.15 5.56 8.66
N ALA A 145 18.72 5.38 7.47
CA ALA A 145 20.14 5.62 7.21
C ALA A 145 20.49 7.12 7.29
N VAL A 146 19.64 7.99 6.74
CA VAL A 146 19.82 9.45 6.82
C VAL A 146 19.78 9.93 8.27
N GLU A 147 18.81 9.48 9.07
CA GLU A 147 18.71 9.83 10.49
C GLU A 147 19.93 9.37 11.28
N ALA A 148 20.41 8.14 11.03
CA ALA A 148 21.63 7.64 11.64
C ALA A 148 22.84 8.53 11.28
N ALA A 149 23.00 8.90 10.01
CA ALA A 149 24.09 9.78 9.57
C ALA A 149 24.00 11.19 10.20
N LEU A 150 22.80 11.77 10.28
CA LEU A 150 22.57 13.06 10.94
C LEU A 150 22.88 13.00 12.44
N LYS A 151 22.61 11.87 13.09
CA LYS A 151 22.97 11.62 14.49
C LYS A 151 24.49 11.60 14.67
N PHE A 152 25.22 10.93 13.77
CA PHE A 152 26.70 10.95 13.79
C PHE A 152 27.25 12.36 13.61
N LYS A 153 26.76 13.11 12.61
CA LYS A 153 27.20 14.50 12.35
C LYS A 153 26.92 15.44 13.53
N ARG A 154 25.77 15.29 14.19
CA ARG A 154 25.44 16.03 15.42
C ARG A 154 26.42 15.70 16.55
N ARG A 155 26.72 14.42 16.75
CA ARG A 155 27.65 13.98 17.80
C ARG A 155 29.08 14.45 17.55
N GLU A 156 29.54 14.37 16.31
CA GLU A 156 30.85 14.92 15.90
C GLU A 156 30.92 16.42 16.21
N ARG A 157 29.91 17.19 15.81
CA ARG A 157 29.86 18.63 16.10
C ARG A 157 29.87 18.95 17.59
N GLN A 158 29.15 18.17 18.40
CA GLN A 158 29.17 18.31 19.86
C GLN A 158 30.55 18.03 20.45
N ILE A 159 31.27 17.03 19.93
CA ILE A 159 32.64 16.70 20.36
C ILE A 159 33.60 17.82 19.96
N LEU A 160 33.53 18.30 18.71
CA LEU A 160 34.38 19.40 18.24
C LEU A 160 34.11 20.69 19.03
N ASP A 161 32.85 21.02 19.28
CA ASP A 161 32.47 22.17 20.09
C ASP A 161 32.94 22.04 21.54
N SER A 162 32.87 20.85 22.14
CA SER A 162 33.30 20.64 23.53
C SER A 162 34.82 20.73 23.66
N ILE A 163 35.56 20.17 22.71
CA ILE A 163 37.02 20.31 22.64
C ILE A 163 37.39 21.78 22.46
N TRP A 164 36.75 22.51 21.54
CA TRP A 164 37.04 23.92 21.32
C TRP A 164 36.74 24.77 22.56
N ARG A 165 35.62 24.51 23.25
CA ARG A 165 35.27 25.21 24.51
C ARG A 165 36.25 24.90 25.65
N ASN A 166 36.72 23.66 25.78
CA ASN A 166 37.56 23.24 26.90
C ASN A 166 39.07 23.45 26.66
N HIS A 167 39.51 23.52 25.40
CA HIS A 167 40.89 23.76 25.00
C HIS A 167 41.11 25.16 24.42
N SER A 168 40.12 26.06 24.51
CA SER A 168 40.30 27.49 24.24
C SER A 168 41.37 28.06 25.16
N ASN A 169 42.59 28.17 24.65
CA ASN A 169 43.69 28.82 25.33
C ASN A 169 43.44 30.35 25.29
N PRO A 170 43.16 31.02 26.43
CA PRO A 170 42.90 32.46 26.44
C PRO A 170 44.11 33.31 26.00
N ALA A 171 45.29 32.70 25.78
CA ALA A 171 46.49 33.39 25.34
C ALA A 171 46.50 33.82 23.85
N LEU A 172 45.63 33.28 22.99
CA LEU A 172 45.58 33.62 21.56
C LEU A 172 44.61 34.76 21.20
N SER A 173 43.90 35.34 22.17
CA SER A 173 42.97 36.47 21.95
C SER A 173 43.52 37.84 22.34
N ARG A 174 44.85 38.01 22.43
CA ARG A 174 45.45 39.33 22.64
C ARG A 174 45.90 39.89 21.29
N PRO A 175 45.44 41.09 20.88
CA PRO A 175 45.96 41.72 19.68
C PRO A 175 47.45 41.98 19.89
N PHE A 176 48.28 41.56 18.92
CA PHE A 176 49.70 41.90 18.88
C PHE A 176 49.82 43.43 18.83
N ARG A 177 50.13 44.05 19.98
CA ARG A 177 50.62 45.43 20.03
C ARG A 177 52.07 45.42 19.57
N TYR A 178 52.30 45.84 18.33
CA TYR A 178 53.61 46.24 17.86
C TYR A 178 54.02 47.51 18.61
N TYR A 179 55.13 47.46 19.34
CA TYR A 179 55.83 48.64 19.83
C TYR A 179 56.98 48.92 18.86
N PHE A 180 56.93 50.07 18.20
CA PHE A 180 58.09 50.77 17.63
C PHE A 180 58.73 51.63 18.73
#